data_AF-A0A349DDD7-F1
#
_entry.id   AF-A0A349DDD7-F1
#
_cell.length_a   1.000
_cell.length_b   1.000
_cell.length_c   1.000
_cell.angle_alpha   90.00
_cell.angle_beta   90.00
_cell.angle_gamma   90.00
#
_symmetry.space_group_name_H-M   'P 1'
#
loop_
_entity.id
_entity.type
_entity.pdbx_description
1 polymer ?
#
loop_
_entity_poly.entity_id
_entity_poly.type
_entity_poly.pdbx_seq_one_letter_code
_entity_poly.pdbx_strand_id
1 'polypeptide(L)'
;MKKTSKILISVILCLTVAFCSLIPAFATEPKTAFIVVSGMNTFPLYKDGEKVFPTTSKTIVKLASKIILPLVGFFADSDYDKLGDSLFPAAAEAFDDLACNPDGSSKHDLTTDLFPLSAGNYPDSFMNEVKDEGGVVKAGIEAFGADNTYFFNYDWRLDPLKHADELNKFIKNVKAETKCDREALAAFSMGGTVTCSYLYKYGSADVDSVSLCSTAFQGTSCMGSMFSGELSVDAYGLIRRTAQLTRNDFLDELVMLIDNSLEAYKINASIDGYINGILSNLNDRLYKELIIP
;
A
#
# COMPACT_ATOMS: atom_id res chain seq x y z
N MET A 1 40.16 52.52 28.80
CA MET A 1 40.07 52.65 27.33
C MET A 1 39.89 54.10 26.93
N LYS A 2 40.63 54.58 25.93
CA LYS A 2 40.49 55.93 25.36
C LYS A 2 39.11 56.07 24.66
N LYS A 3 38.55 57.29 24.63
CA LYS A 3 37.22 57.59 24.03
C LYS A 3 37.11 57.09 22.59
N THR A 4 38.19 57.23 21.82
CA THR A 4 38.32 56.72 20.44
C THR A 4 38.18 55.20 20.36
N SER A 5 38.76 54.43 21.28
CA SER A 5 38.63 52.97 21.30
C SER A 5 37.20 52.50 21.61
N LYS A 6 36.47 53.23 22.46
CA LYS A 6 35.05 52.92 22.74
C LYS A 6 34.16 53.16 21.51
N ILE A 7 34.40 54.27 20.82
CA ILE A 7 33.68 54.61 19.58
C ILE A 7 33.97 53.55 18.51
N LEU A 8 35.24 53.18 18.31
CA LEU A 8 35.63 52.18 17.31
C LEU A 8 34.97 50.82 17.57
N ILE A 9 34.98 50.35 18.82
CA ILE A 9 34.33 49.08 19.20
C ILE A 9 32.82 49.16 19.01
N SER A 10 32.18 50.28 19.37
CA SER A 10 30.74 50.46 19.19
C SER A 10 30.35 50.47 17.70
N VAL A 11 31.17 51.08 16.83
CA VAL A 11 30.95 51.08 15.39
C VAL A 11 31.10 49.68 14.82
N ILE A 12 32.13 48.93 15.23
CA ILE A 12 32.32 47.53 14.81
C ILE A 12 31.12 46.68 15.24
N LEU A 13 30.67 46.80 16.49
CA LEU A 13 29.50 46.07 17.00
C LEU A 13 28.21 46.41 16.21
N CYS A 14 27.95 47.68 15.94
CA CYS A 14 26.82 48.09 15.11
C CYS A 14 26.92 47.53 13.69
N LEU A 15 28.10 47.54 13.07
CA LEU A 15 28.31 46.95 11.75
C LEU A 15 28.12 45.44 11.79
N THR A 16 28.63 44.73 12.80
CA THR A 16 28.42 43.28 12.93
C THR A 16 26.94 42.94 13.08
N VAL A 17 26.19 43.66 13.93
CA VAL A 17 24.74 43.44 14.07
C VAL A 17 24.02 43.73 12.76
N ALA A 18 24.37 44.82 12.07
CA ALA A 18 23.80 45.15 10.76
C ALA A 18 24.09 44.05 9.72
N PHE A 19 25.34 43.57 9.62
CA PHE A 19 25.71 42.48 8.71
C PHE A 19 25.04 41.15 9.07
N CYS A 20 24.96 40.79 10.35
CA CYS A 20 24.27 39.58 10.79
C CYS A 20 22.77 39.66 10.50
N SER A 21 22.15 40.85 10.57
CA SER A 21 20.75 41.06 10.23
C SER A 21 20.45 40.99 8.73
N LEU A 22 21.47 41.05 7.87
CA LEU A 22 21.34 40.86 6.42
C LEU A 22 21.41 39.40 6.00
N ILE A 23 21.89 38.49 6.85
CA ILE A 23 22.02 37.05 6.55
C ILE A 23 20.68 36.42 6.12
N PRO A 24 19.53 36.70 6.77
CA PRO A 24 18.23 36.17 6.33
C PRO A 24 17.80 36.70 4.95
N ALA A 25 18.23 37.90 4.55
CA ALA A 25 17.90 38.48 3.25
C ALA A 25 18.68 37.81 2.09
N PHE A 26 19.76 37.09 2.40
CA PHE A 26 20.53 36.27 1.45
C PHE A 26 20.29 34.77 1.62
N ALA A 27 19.45 34.37 2.58
CA ALA A 27 19.03 32.99 2.71
C ALA A 27 18.03 32.68 1.58
N THR A 28 18.53 32.15 0.47
CA THR A 28 17.69 31.46 -0.50
C THR A 28 17.21 30.16 0.12
N GLU A 29 15.90 29.93 0.16
CA GLU A 29 15.39 28.63 0.56
C GLU A 29 15.96 27.56 -0.37
N PRO A 30 16.45 26.41 0.16
CA PRO A 30 16.94 25.32 -0.67
C PRO A 30 15.85 24.92 -1.65
N LYS A 31 16.20 24.85 -2.94
CA LYS A 31 15.25 24.40 -3.94
C LYS A 31 14.91 22.93 -3.63
N THR A 32 13.63 22.67 -3.41
CA THR A 32 13.13 21.37 -2.94
C THR A 32 12.15 20.83 -3.97
N ALA A 33 12.35 19.59 -4.41
CA ALA A 33 11.32 18.86 -5.17
C ALA A 33 10.46 18.01 -4.21
N PHE A 34 9.28 17.61 -4.68
CA PHE A 34 8.25 16.98 -3.88
C PHE A 34 7.92 15.61 -4.43
N ILE A 35 8.00 14.58 -3.59
CA ILE A 35 7.78 13.19 -3.98
C ILE A 35 6.66 12.62 -3.13
N VAL A 36 5.61 12.14 -3.79
CA VAL A 36 4.58 11.32 -3.15
C VAL A 36 5.02 9.85 -3.21
N VAL A 37 5.09 9.19 -2.06
CA VAL A 37 5.42 7.75 -1.96
C VAL A 37 4.14 6.96 -1.75
N SER A 38 3.80 6.11 -2.71
CA SER A 38 2.51 5.42 -2.77
C SER A 38 2.29 4.43 -1.62
N GLY A 39 1.01 4.23 -1.29
CA GLY A 39 0.58 3.17 -0.39
C GLY A 39 0.54 1.80 -1.05
N MET A 40 0.09 0.80 -0.30
CA MET A 40 -0.16 -0.52 -0.88
C MET A 40 -1.33 -0.47 -1.87
N ASN A 41 -1.22 -1.18 -3.00
CA ASN A 41 -2.29 -1.33 -3.97
C ASN A 41 -2.88 0.01 -4.51
N THR A 42 -2.05 1.06 -4.57
CA THR A 42 -2.42 2.29 -5.28
C THR A 42 -2.66 1.94 -6.76
N PHE A 43 -1.71 1.24 -7.38
CA PHE A 43 -1.78 0.74 -8.76
C PHE A 43 -1.96 -0.78 -8.84
N PRO A 44 -2.55 -1.28 -9.95
CA PRO A 44 -2.68 -2.72 -10.18
C PRO A 44 -1.35 -3.47 -10.29
N LEU A 45 -1.41 -4.79 -10.13
CA LEU A 45 -0.34 -5.72 -10.50
C LEU A 45 -0.75 -6.47 -11.76
N TYR A 46 0.21 -6.66 -12.66
CA TYR A 46 0.01 -7.32 -13.94
C TYR A 46 0.97 -8.51 -14.09
N LYS A 47 0.49 -9.55 -14.79
CA LYS A 47 1.29 -10.67 -15.27
C LYS A 47 1.04 -10.80 -16.77
N ASP A 48 2.10 -10.77 -17.58
CA ASP A 48 1.99 -10.86 -19.04
C ASP A 48 1.00 -9.84 -19.66
N GLY A 49 0.87 -8.66 -19.05
CA GLY A 49 -0.06 -7.59 -19.46
C GLY A 49 -1.51 -7.78 -18.98
N GLU A 50 -1.84 -8.90 -18.32
CA GLU A 50 -3.15 -9.12 -17.69
C GLU A 50 -3.13 -8.70 -16.21
N LYS A 51 -4.16 -8.00 -15.78
CA LYS A 51 -4.29 -7.58 -14.37
C LYS A 51 -4.59 -8.77 -13.47
N VAL A 52 -3.71 -9.02 -12.51
CA VAL A 52 -3.84 -10.07 -11.49
C VAL A 52 -4.23 -9.53 -10.12
N PHE A 53 -3.95 -8.23 -9.85
CA PHE A 53 -4.45 -7.54 -8.67
C PHE A 53 -4.91 -6.11 -8.97
N PRO A 54 -6.03 -5.62 -8.42
CA PRO A 54 -7.05 -6.37 -7.68
C PRO A 54 -7.61 -7.54 -8.50
N THR A 55 -7.99 -8.63 -7.80
CA THR A 55 -8.44 -9.88 -8.42
C THR A 55 -9.60 -9.65 -9.39
N THR A 56 -9.59 -10.39 -10.50
CA THR A 56 -10.64 -10.27 -11.52
C THR A 56 -11.91 -11.03 -11.13
N SER A 57 -13.06 -10.58 -11.63
CA SER A 57 -14.34 -11.30 -11.49
C SER A 57 -14.25 -12.73 -12.03
N LYS A 58 -13.46 -12.96 -13.09
CA LYS A 58 -13.23 -14.29 -13.68
C LYS A 58 -12.56 -15.23 -12.67
N THR A 59 -11.54 -14.77 -11.96
CA THR A 59 -10.84 -15.55 -10.94
C THR A 59 -11.78 -15.88 -9.78
N ILE A 60 -12.58 -14.91 -9.31
CA ILE A 60 -13.55 -15.11 -8.22
C ILE A 60 -14.63 -16.12 -8.61
N VAL A 61 -15.22 -15.99 -9.80
CA VAL A 61 -16.23 -16.94 -10.31
C VAL A 61 -15.65 -18.34 -10.49
N LYS A 62 -14.41 -18.46 -10.97
CA LYS A 62 -13.71 -19.75 -11.12
C LYS A 62 -13.46 -20.41 -9.76
N LEU A 63 -13.03 -19.63 -8.76
CA LEU A 63 -12.86 -20.13 -7.40
C LEU A 63 -14.20 -20.63 -6.84
N ALA A 64 -15.23 -19.81 -6.96
CA ALA A 64 -16.55 -20.14 -6.43
C ALA A 64 -17.19 -21.37 -7.08
N SER A 65 -17.05 -21.54 -8.41
CA SER A 65 -17.60 -22.71 -9.11
C SER A 65 -16.93 -24.01 -8.68
N LYS A 66 -15.66 -23.98 -8.27
CA LYS A 66 -14.95 -25.14 -7.71
C LYS A 66 -15.41 -25.50 -6.30
N ILE A 67 -15.80 -24.52 -5.49
CA ILE A 67 -16.16 -24.75 -4.08
C ILE A 67 -17.66 -24.98 -3.88
N ILE A 68 -18.51 -24.69 -4.86
CA ILE A 68 -19.97 -24.75 -4.71
C ILE A 68 -20.47 -26.18 -4.38
N LEU A 69 -19.99 -27.20 -5.10
CA LEU A 69 -20.39 -28.58 -4.87
C LEU A 69 -19.80 -29.14 -3.56
N PRO A 70 -18.51 -28.92 -3.24
CA PRO A 70 -17.96 -29.23 -1.91
C PRO A 70 -18.76 -28.61 -0.77
N LEU A 71 -19.18 -27.34 -0.91
CA LEU A 71 -19.97 -26.63 0.10
C LEU A 71 -21.37 -27.25 0.27
N VAL A 72 -22.04 -27.60 -0.82
CA VAL A 72 -23.33 -28.32 -0.77
C VAL A 72 -23.18 -29.69 -0.10
N GLY A 73 -22.12 -30.43 -0.41
CA GLY A 73 -21.81 -31.70 0.24
C GLY A 73 -21.57 -31.53 1.74
N PHE A 74 -20.82 -30.48 2.12
CA PHE A 74 -20.52 -30.14 3.50
C PHE A 74 -21.78 -29.87 4.34
N PHE A 75 -22.82 -29.24 3.77
CA PHE A 75 -24.10 -29.08 4.49
C PHE A 75 -24.75 -30.42 4.86
N ALA A 76 -24.47 -31.50 4.12
CA ALA A 76 -25.05 -32.82 4.37
C ALA A 76 -24.21 -33.66 5.33
N ASP A 77 -22.88 -33.63 5.21
CA ASP A 77 -21.96 -34.50 5.96
C ASP A 77 -21.19 -33.80 7.10
N SER A 78 -21.12 -32.46 7.09
CA SER A 78 -20.30 -31.65 8.01
C SER A 78 -18.83 -32.07 8.05
N ASP A 79 -18.32 -32.65 6.96
CA ASP A 79 -16.94 -33.12 6.85
C ASP A 79 -16.00 -31.95 6.52
N TYR A 80 -15.45 -31.34 7.57
CA TYR A 80 -14.55 -30.20 7.45
C TYR A 80 -13.31 -30.55 6.63
N ASP A 81 -12.74 -31.74 6.80
CA ASP A 81 -11.51 -32.11 6.11
C ASP A 81 -11.73 -32.21 4.61
N LYS A 82 -12.84 -32.83 4.19
CA LYS A 82 -13.24 -32.90 2.79
C LYS A 82 -13.53 -31.53 2.17
N LEU A 83 -14.12 -30.61 2.95
CA LEU A 83 -14.29 -29.22 2.53
C LEU A 83 -12.94 -28.53 2.36
N GLY A 84 -12.03 -28.67 3.34
CA GLY A 84 -10.67 -28.12 3.32
C GLY A 84 -9.86 -28.62 2.12
N ASP A 85 -9.90 -29.92 1.84
CA ASP A 85 -9.22 -30.57 0.70
C ASP A 85 -9.67 -30.02 -0.66
N SER A 86 -10.89 -29.48 -0.73
CA SER A 86 -11.42 -28.84 -1.94
C SER A 86 -11.14 -27.34 -1.95
N LEU A 87 -11.27 -26.68 -0.80
CA LEU A 87 -11.20 -25.22 -0.66
C LEU A 87 -9.76 -24.70 -0.79
N PHE A 88 -8.81 -25.26 -0.05
CA PHE A 88 -7.46 -24.69 0.02
C PHE A 88 -6.70 -24.79 -1.30
N PRO A 89 -6.69 -25.92 -2.04
CA PRO A 89 -6.06 -25.97 -3.35
C PRO A 89 -6.71 -25.02 -4.35
N ALA A 90 -8.04 -24.87 -4.29
CA ALA A 90 -8.76 -23.94 -5.18
C ALA A 90 -8.40 -22.47 -4.88
N ALA A 91 -8.30 -22.11 -3.60
CA ALA A 91 -7.87 -20.78 -3.16
C ALA A 91 -6.40 -20.52 -3.52
N ALA A 92 -5.50 -21.48 -3.26
CA ALA A 92 -4.10 -21.38 -3.62
C ALA A 92 -3.92 -21.16 -5.13
N GLU A 93 -4.62 -21.92 -5.98
CA GLU A 93 -4.60 -21.71 -7.43
C GLU A 93 -5.13 -20.32 -7.83
N ALA A 94 -6.19 -19.83 -7.16
CA ALA A 94 -6.80 -18.54 -7.49
C ALA A 94 -5.89 -17.35 -7.20
N PHE A 95 -4.98 -17.47 -6.24
CA PHE A 95 -4.07 -16.41 -5.82
C PHE A 95 -2.59 -16.71 -6.09
N ASP A 96 -2.28 -17.79 -6.82
CA ASP A 96 -0.90 -18.23 -7.09
C ASP A 96 -0.05 -17.15 -7.79
N ASP A 97 -0.67 -16.36 -8.68
CA ASP A 97 0.01 -15.25 -9.37
C ASP A 97 0.60 -14.21 -8.39
N LEU A 98 -0.01 -14.06 -7.21
CA LEU A 98 0.41 -13.10 -6.19
C LEU A 98 1.40 -13.69 -5.18
N ALA A 99 1.70 -14.98 -5.26
CA ALA A 99 2.58 -15.65 -4.32
C ALA A 99 4.02 -15.13 -4.40
N CYS A 100 4.71 -15.20 -3.26
CA CYS A 100 6.14 -14.98 -3.15
C CYS A 100 6.84 -16.30 -2.80
N ASN A 101 8.11 -16.40 -3.17
CA ASN A 101 8.99 -17.47 -2.73
C ASN A 101 9.34 -17.31 -1.24
N PRO A 102 9.88 -18.35 -0.58
CA PRO A 102 10.26 -18.27 0.84
C PRO A 102 11.27 -17.17 1.19
N ASP A 103 12.04 -16.68 0.22
CA ASP A 103 12.99 -15.57 0.39
C ASP A 103 12.35 -14.18 0.20
N GLY A 104 11.02 -14.12 0.02
CA GLY A 104 10.26 -12.89 -0.20
C GLY A 104 10.38 -12.31 -1.62
N SER A 105 11.04 -12.99 -2.55
CA SER A 105 10.98 -12.62 -3.97
C SER A 105 9.65 -13.03 -4.60
N SER A 106 9.20 -12.29 -5.61
CA SER A 106 7.98 -12.68 -6.34
C SER A 106 8.16 -14.04 -7.01
N LYS A 107 7.17 -14.93 -6.87
CA LYS A 107 7.18 -16.24 -7.56
C LYS A 107 7.04 -16.09 -9.07
N HIS A 108 6.23 -15.11 -9.50
CA HIS A 108 5.97 -14.78 -10.89
C HIS A 108 6.53 -13.40 -11.22
N ASP A 109 6.89 -13.17 -12.48
CA ASP A 109 7.29 -11.83 -12.94
C ASP A 109 6.06 -10.94 -13.02
N LEU A 110 5.87 -10.11 -11.98
CA LEU A 110 4.76 -9.16 -11.93
C LEU A 110 5.29 -7.75 -12.15
N THR A 111 4.48 -6.95 -12.82
CA THR A 111 4.75 -5.53 -13.04
C THR A 111 3.65 -4.67 -12.44
N THR A 112 3.98 -3.40 -12.21
CA THR A 112 3.04 -2.34 -11.83
C THR A 112 3.42 -1.07 -12.59
N ASP A 113 2.53 -0.10 -12.60
CA ASP A 113 2.77 1.17 -13.28
C ASP A 113 3.84 1.97 -12.53
N LEU A 114 4.88 2.41 -13.24
CA LEU A 114 5.98 3.20 -12.70
C LEU A 114 6.01 4.58 -13.35
N PHE A 115 6.43 5.57 -12.56
CA PHE A 115 6.38 6.98 -12.96
C PHE A 115 7.76 7.63 -12.81
N PRO A 116 8.72 7.33 -13.70
CA PRO A 116 10.09 7.81 -13.59
C PRO A 116 10.27 9.32 -13.81
N LEU A 117 9.29 10.00 -14.40
CA LEU A 117 9.38 11.43 -14.76
C LEU A 117 8.61 12.31 -13.78
N SER A 118 8.77 13.63 -13.91
CA SER A 118 7.97 14.61 -13.17
C SER A 118 6.51 14.58 -13.60
N ALA A 119 5.61 15.04 -12.74
CA ALA A 119 4.16 15.09 -12.95
C ALA A 119 3.78 15.84 -14.25
N GLY A 120 4.57 16.84 -14.67
CA GLY A 120 4.36 17.57 -15.92
C GLY A 120 4.46 16.72 -17.20
N ASN A 121 5.03 15.51 -17.11
CA ASN A 121 5.16 14.59 -18.25
C ASN A 121 3.98 13.61 -18.38
N TYR A 122 3.06 13.61 -17.41
CA TYR A 122 1.90 12.73 -17.43
C TYR A 122 0.62 13.51 -17.75
N PRO A 123 -0.32 12.93 -18.51
CA PRO A 123 -1.60 13.58 -18.80
C PRO A 123 -2.38 13.80 -17.50
N ASP A 124 -3.28 14.79 -17.47
CA ASP A 124 -4.14 15.07 -16.31
C ASP A 124 -4.94 13.84 -15.81
N SER A 125 -5.15 12.84 -16.68
CA SER A 125 -5.77 11.56 -16.32
C SER A 125 -4.98 10.77 -15.28
N PHE A 126 -3.66 10.99 -15.15
CA PHE A 126 -2.82 10.49 -14.07
C PHE A 126 -3.46 10.77 -12.70
N MET A 127 -4.04 11.95 -12.54
CA MET A 127 -4.66 12.42 -11.30
C MET A 127 -5.99 11.72 -10.97
N ASN A 128 -6.57 11.01 -11.95
CA ASN A 128 -7.74 10.17 -11.76
C ASN A 128 -7.35 8.69 -11.52
N GLU A 129 -6.12 8.31 -11.84
CA GLU A 129 -5.58 6.96 -11.61
C GLU A 129 -4.93 6.84 -10.23
N VAL A 130 -4.31 7.92 -9.73
CA VAL A 130 -3.80 8.02 -8.37
C VAL A 130 -4.95 8.25 -7.39
N LYS A 131 -5.64 7.18 -6.98
CA LYS A 131 -6.86 7.18 -6.14
C LYS A 131 -6.89 8.26 -5.03
N ASP A 132 -6.41 7.93 -3.83
CA ASP A 132 -6.52 8.78 -2.65
C ASP A 132 -5.34 9.77 -2.57
N GLU A 133 -4.21 9.40 -3.16
CA GLU A 133 -2.98 10.18 -3.15
C GLU A 133 -2.95 11.28 -4.23
N GLY A 134 -3.82 11.20 -5.25
CA GLY A 134 -3.87 12.17 -6.36
C GLY A 134 -4.19 13.59 -5.89
N GLY A 135 -4.97 13.74 -4.81
CA GLY A 135 -5.20 15.05 -4.20
C GLY A 135 -3.93 15.70 -3.66
N VAL A 136 -2.99 14.90 -3.12
CA VAL A 136 -1.71 15.41 -2.61
C VAL A 136 -0.70 15.63 -3.71
N VAL A 137 -0.76 14.86 -4.80
CA VAL A 137 -0.03 15.21 -6.03
C VAL A 137 -0.49 16.59 -6.54
N LYS A 138 -1.80 16.90 -6.56
CA LYS A 138 -2.31 18.24 -6.99
C LYS A 138 -1.74 19.34 -6.12
N ALA A 139 -1.83 19.18 -4.81
CA ALA A 139 -1.28 20.13 -3.86
C ALA A 139 0.25 20.29 -4.03
N GLY A 140 0.95 19.20 -4.33
CA GLY A 140 2.37 19.21 -4.69
C GLY A 140 2.66 20.04 -5.94
N ILE A 141 1.91 19.83 -7.02
CA ILE A 141 2.05 20.60 -8.27
C ILE A 141 1.78 22.09 -8.02
N GLU A 142 0.76 22.43 -7.24
CA GLU A 142 0.43 23.82 -6.90
C GLU A 142 1.54 24.50 -6.08
N ALA A 143 2.18 23.78 -5.17
CA ALA A 143 3.20 24.32 -4.27
C ALA A 143 4.62 24.31 -4.85
N PHE A 144 5.00 23.26 -5.59
CA PHE A 144 6.37 23.01 -6.06
C PHE A 144 6.51 23.12 -7.58
N GLY A 145 5.41 23.11 -8.32
CA GLY A 145 5.37 23.06 -9.78
C GLY A 145 5.39 21.62 -10.31
N ALA A 146 4.80 21.43 -11.50
CA ALA A 146 4.66 20.12 -12.13
C ALA A 146 6.01 19.47 -12.47
N ASP A 147 7.02 20.27 -12.79
CA ASP A 147 8.37 19.79 -13.10
C ASP A 147 9.20 19.40 -11.87
N ASN A 148 8.75 19.76 -10.66
CA ASN A 148 9.40 19.40 -9.40
C ASN A 148 8.52 18.49 -8.54
N THR A 149 7.41 17.97 -9.08
CA THR A 149 6.51 17.05 -8.36
C THR A 149 6.60 15.68 -8.97
N TYR A 150 6.74 14.64 -8.15
CA TYR A 150 6.98 13.27 -8.58
C TYR A 150 6.14 12.28 -7.78
N PHE A 151 5.97 11.08 -8.32
CA PHE A 151 5.21 10.00 -7.70
C PHE A 151 6.01 8.70 -7.75
N PHE A 152 6.31 8.14 -6.58
CA PHE A 152 7.03 6.88 -6.46
C PHE A 152 6.05 5.74 -6.20
N ASN A 153 5.94 4.81 -7.16
CA ASN A 153 5.18 3.58 -7.04
C ASN A 153 6.08 2.35 -7.11
N TYR A 154 5.63 1.23 -6.55
CA TYR A 154 6.40 0.01 -6.40
C TYR A 154 5.47 -1.21 -6.21
N ASP A 155 5.98 -2.42 -6.39
CA ASP A 155 5.26 -3.66 -6.06
C ASP A 155 5.19 -3.84 -4.54
N TRP A 156 4.08 -3.40 -3.95
CA TRP A 156 3.83 -3.40 -2.51
C TRP A 156 3.91 -4.77 -1.81
N ARG A 157 4.03 -5.88 -2.55
CA ARG A 157 4.19 -7.21 -1.93
C ARG A 157 5.62 -7.47 -1.45
N LEU A 158 6.60 -6.74 -1.98
CA LEU A 158 8.01 -7.05 -1.79
C LEU A 158 8.60 -6.33 -0.56
N ASP A 159 9.81 -6.75 -0.21
CA ASP A 159 10.54 -6.26 0.96
C ASP A 159 10.71 -4.73 0.94
N PRO A 160 10.21 -4.00 1.96
CA PRO A 160 10.36 -2.54 2.04
C PRO A 160 11.82 -2.07 2.10
N LEU A 161 12.78 -2.92 2.52
CA LEU A 161 14.20 -2.60 2.46
C LEU A 161 14.75 -2.61 1.02
N LYS A 162 14.15 -3.40 0.11
CA LYS A 162 14.47 -3.34 -1.33
C LYS A 162 13.85 -2.10 -1.96
N HIS A 163 12.60 -1.77 -1.62
CA HIS A 163 11.98 -0.52 -2.08
C HIS A 163 12.67 0.73 -1.57
N ALA A 164 13.29 0.68 -0.38
CA ALA A 164 14.15 1.75 0.09
C ALA A 164 15.36 2.00 -0.84
N ASP A 165 15.91 0.95 -1.45
CA ASP A 165 16.99 1.09 -2.44
C ASP A 165 16.49 1.70 -3.75
N GLU A 166 15.28 1.35 -4.15
CA GLU A 166 14.61 1.93 -5.33
C GLU A 166 14.25 3.40 -5.11
N LEU A 167 13.70 3.74 -3.95
CA LEU A 167 13.39 5.11 -3.57
C LEU A 167 14.65 5.98 -3.51
N ASN A 168 15.76 5.44 -2.99
CA ASN A 168 17.05 6.14 -3.01
C ASN A 168 17.55 6.42 -4.44
N LYS A 169 17.45 5.45 -5.35
CA LYS A 169 17.79 5.65 -6.77
C LYS A 169 16.87 6.70 -7.39
N PHE A 170 15.59 6.64 -7.08
CA PHE A 170 14.59 7.60 -7.55
C PHE A 170 14.92 9.04 -7.09
N ILE A 171 15.15 9.26 -5.79
CA ILE A 171 15.55 10.56 -5.22
C ILE A 171 16.80 11.11 -5.91
N LYS A 172 17.81 10.26 -6.16
CA LYS A 172 19.03 10.69 -6.87
C LYS A 172 18.76 11.13 -8.31
N ASN A 173 17.85 10.44 -9.01
CA ASN A 173 17.43 10.83 -10.35
C ASN A 173 16.67 12.16 -10.33
N VAL A 174 15.71 12.32 -9.41
CA VAL A 174 14.95 13.57 -9.22
C VAL A 174 15.88 14.75 -8.98
N LYS A 175 16.85 14.59 -8.08
CA LYS A 175 17.86 15.64 -7.80
C LYS A 175 18.70 15.99 -9.02
N ALA A 176 19.09 14.99 -9.82
CA ALA A 176 19.86 15.21 -11.03
C ALA A 176 19.07 16.00 -12.09
N GLU A 177 17.75 15.77 -12.19
CA GLU A 177 16.86 16.45 -13.14
C GLU A 177 16.49 17.87 -12.70
N THR A 178 16.02 18.02 -11.45
CA THR A 178 15.47 19.28 -10.92
C THR A 178 16.52 20.28 -10.46
N LYS A 179 17.75 19.79 -10.21
CA LYS A 179 18.84 20.49 -9.53
C LYS A 179 18.44 20.98 -8.12
N CYS A 180 17.46 20.32 -7.50
CA CYS A 180 17.10 20.54 -6.10
C CYS A 180 18.16 19.95 -5.18
N ASP A 181 18.35 20.59 -4.02
CA ASP A 181 19.34 20.16 -3.04
C ASP A 181 18.81 19.00 -2.20
N ARG A 182 17.49 19.00 -1.92
CA ARG A 182 16.80 18.02 -1.08
C ARG A 182 15.38 17.80 -1.58
N GLU A 183 14.74 16.74 -1.09
CA GLU A 183 13.39 16.33 -1.49
C GLU A 183 12.43 16.33 -0.28
N ALA A 184 11.24 16.90 -0.44
CA ALA A 184 10.13 16.76 0.50
C ALA A 184 9.30 15.52 0.15
N LEU A 185 9.03 14.66 1.14
CA LEU A 185 8.33 13.40 0.94
C LEU A 185 6.95 13.43 1.57
N ALA A 186 5.92 13.01 0.84
CA ALA A 186 4.61 12.68 1.40
C ALA A 186 4.34 11.19 1.23
N ALA A 187 4.36 10.45 2.34
CA ALA A 187 4.34 9.00 2.33
C ALA A 187 3.02 8.46 2.87
N PHE A 188 2.32 7.68 2.04
CA PHE A 188 0.96 7.23 2.34
C PHE A 188 0.92 5.78 2.80
N SER A 189 0.24 5.50 3.91
CA SER A 189 0.02 4.13 4.37
C SER A 189 1.35 3.34 4.41
N MET A 190 1.47 2.25 3.64
CA MET A 190 2.70 1.46 3.53
C MET A 190 3.90 2.22 2.93
N GLY A 191 3.67 3.27 2.15
CA GLY A 191 4.72 4.16 1.67
C GLY A 191 5.49 4.84 2.80
N GLY A 192 4.87 5.03 3.96
CA GLY A 192 5.58 5.47 5.16
C GLY A 192 6.55 4.41 5.69
N THR A 193 6.21 3.12 5.61
CA THR A 193 7.13 2.02 5.96
C THR A 193 8.33 1.98 5.02
N VAL A 194 8.12 2.16 3.72
CA VAL A 194 9.20 2.28 2.73
C VAL A 194 10.07 3.51 3.01
N THR A 195 9.44 4.65 3.31
CA THR A 195 10.16 5.89 3.63
C THR A 195 10.98 5.77 4.92
N CYS A 196 10.43 5.17 5.98
CA CYS A 196 11.18 4.87 7.20
C CYS A 196 12.34 3.90 6.94
N SER A 197 12.15 2.90 6.07
CA SER A 197 13.19 1.96 5.65
C SER A 197 14.32 2.68 4.89
N TYR A 198 13.97 3.64 4.03
CA TYR A 198 14.92 4.53 3.38
C TYR A 198 15.72 5.35 4.39
N LEU A 199 15.05 6.03 5.32
CA LEU A 199 15.71 6.83 6.37
C LEU A 199 16.63 5.98 7.25
N TYR A 200 16.25 4.73 7.53
CA TYR A 200 17.08 3.78 8.25
C TYR A 200 18.37 3.43 7.48
N LYS A 201 18.27 3.18 6.17
CA LYS A 201 19.42 2.77 5.33
C LYS A 201 20.32 3.94 4.92
N TYR A 202 19.75 5.10 4.65
CA TYR A 202 20.42 6.21 3.95
C TYR A 202 20.47 7.52 4.75
N GLY A 203 19.75 7.61 5.87
CA GLY A 203 19.62 8.86 6.63
C GLY A 203 18.77 9.91 5.93
N SER A 204 18.87 11.16 6.40
CA SER A 204 18.02 12.28 5.96
C SER A 204 18.77 13.38 5.19
N ALA A 205 20.02 13.13 4.77
CA ALA A 205 20.85 14.15 4.13
C ALA A 205 20.20 14.73 2.85
N ASP A 206 19.56 13.85 2.06
CA ASP A 206 18.86 14.22 0.82
C ASP A 206 17.38 14.60 1.04
N VAL A 207 16.90 14.63 2.29
CA VAL A 207 15.47 14.79 2.60
C VAL A 207 15.18 16.11 3.31
N ASP A 208 14.45 16.95 2.60
CA ASP A 208 13.52 18.01 3.02
C ASP A 208 12.92 17.86 4.42
N SER A 209 11.77 17.21 4.34
CA SER A 209 10.75 16.98 5.33
C SER A 209 10.04 15.70 4.92
N VAL A 210 9.39 15.05 5.88
CA VAL A 210 8.57 13.86 5.62
C VAL A 210 7.21 14.05 6.27
N SER A 211 6.17 14.02 5.45
CA SER A 211 4.77 13.92 5.91
C SER A 211 4.35 12.46 5.86
N LEU A 212 3.98 11.90 7.02
CA LEU A 212 3.58 10.50 7.16
C LEU A 212 2.05 10.44 7.23
N CYS A 213 1.44 10.11 6.11
CA CYS A 213 -0.01 10.12 5.92
C CYS A 213 -0.61 8.74 6.22
N SER A 214 -1.16 8.57 7.43
CA SER A 214 -1.80 7.32 7.88
C SER A 214 -0.90 6.08 7.80
N THR A 215 0.39 6.24 8.10
CA THR A 215 1.39 5.16 8.04
C THR A 215 1.14 4.07 9.09
N ALA A 216 1.17 2.82 8.67
CA ALA A 216 1.04 1.65 9.53
C ALA A 216 2.38 1.28 10.21
N PHE A 217 2.89 2.17 11.09
CA PHE A 217 4.23 2.03 11.71
C PHE A 217 4.47 0.72 12.44
N GLN A 218 3.43 0.18 13.07
CA GLN A 218 3.49 -1.08 13.83
C GLN A 218 2.64 -2.17 13.17
N GLY A 219 2.42 -2.04 11.86
CA GLY A 219 1.43 -2.82 11.14
C GLY A 219 0.00 -2.42 11.49
N THR A 220 -0.94 -3.29 11.13
CA THR A 220 -2.37 -3.11 11.38
C THR A 220 -2.89 -4.31 12.14
N SER A 221 -3.88 -4.10 13.00
CA SER A 221 -4.53 -5.19 13.72
C SER A 221 -5.14 -6.22 12.76
N CYS A 222 -5.63 -5.80 11.59
CA CYS A 222 -6.19 -6.76 10.63
C CYS A 222 -5.16 -7.79 10.14
N MET A 223 -3.91 -7.39 9.90
CA MET A 223 -2.84 -8.34 9.55
C MET A 223 -2.35 -9.10 10.77
N GLY A 224 -2.27 -8.45 11.95
CA GLY A 224 -1.89 -9.12 13.19
C GLY A 224 -2.87 -10.25 13.56
N SER A 225 -4.17 -10.00 13.47
CA SER A 225 -5.22 -10.99 13.69
C SER A 225 -5.16 -12.13 12.65
N MET A 226 -4.89 -11.80 11.38
CA MET A 226 -4.70 -12.81 10.32
C MET A 226 -3.46 -13.69 10.51
N PHE A 227 -2.41 -13.25 11.20
CA PHE A 227 -1.23 -14.08 11.47
C PHE A 227 -1.29 -14.80 12.82
N SER A 228 -2.29 -14.51 13.67
CA SER A 228 -2.39 -15.03 15.04
C SER A 228 -3.51 -16.05 15.25
N GLY A 229 -4.22 -16.46 14.20
CA GLY A 229 -5.36 -17.37 14.30
C GLY A 229 -6.71 -16.65 14.40
N GLU A 230 -6.72 -15.33 14.62
CA GLU A 230 -7.90 -14.54 14.95
C GLU A 230 -8.62 -14.02 13.69
N LEU A 231 -9.02 -14.92 12.80
CA LEU A 231 -9.75 -14.56 11.58
C LEU A 231 -11.26 -14.66 11.78
N SER A 232 -11.97 -13.59 11.44
CA SER A 232 -13.43 -13.58 11.30
C SER A 232 -13.86 -12.86 10.03
N VAL A 233 -14.94 -13.33 9.42
CA VAL A 233 -15.57 -12.75 8.24
C VAL A 233 -16.93 -12.17 8.60
N ASP A 234 -17.15 -10.92 8.19
CA ASP A 234 -18.48 -10.30 8.03
C ASP A 234 -18.92 -10.57 6.58
N ALA A 235 -19.86 -11.50 6.37
CA ALA A 235 -20.26 -11.95 5.04
C ALA A 235 -20.87 -10.81 4.22
N TYR A 236 -21.70 -9.98 4.84
CA TYR A 236 -22.30 -8.82 4.17
C TYR A 236 -21.27 -7.71 3.95
N GLY A 237 -20.30 -7.54 4.86
CA GLY A 237 -19.14 -6.67 4.66
C GLY A 237 -18.31 -7.09 3.46
N LEU A 238 -18.06 -8.40 3.32
CA LEU A 238 -17.32 -8.98 2.20
C LEU A 238 -18.05 -8.83 0.86
N ILE A 239 -19.37 -9.03 0.84
CA ILE A 239 -20.24 -8.72 -0.29
C ILE A 239 -20.07 -7.26 -0.71
N ARG A 240 -20.30 -6.32 0.23
CA ARG A 240 -20.26 -4.88 -0.07
C ARG A 240 -18.89 -4.48 -0.60
N ARG A 241 -17.83 -5.03 -0.01
CA ARG A 241 -16.46 -4.77 -0.43
C ARG A 241 -16.17 -5.33 -1.82
N THR A 242 -16.62 -6.54 -2.11
CA THR A 242 -16.42 -7.15 -3.43
C THR A 242 -17.25 -6.45 -4.49
N ALA A 243 -18.51 -6.09 -4.23
CA ALA A 243 -19.33 -5.31 -5.14
C ALA A 243 -18.65 -3.98 -5.55
N GLN A 244 -17.97 -3.30 -4.61
CA GLN A 244 -17.15 -2.13 -4.92
C GLN A 244 -15.95 -2.43 -5.81
N LEU A 245 -15.30 -3.59 -5.63
CA LEU A 245 -14.08 -3.98 -6.35
C LEU A 245 -14.35 -4.56 -7.74
N THR A 246 -15.41 -5.37 -7.88
CA THR A 246 -15.66 -6.20 -9.07
C THR A 246 -16.90 -5.81 -9.85
N ARG A 247 -17.80 -5.01 -9.26
CA ARG A 247 -19.13 -4.69 -9.82
C ARG A 247 -19.89 -5.94 -10.30
N ASN A 248 -19.86 -7.00 -9.49
CA ASN A 248 -20.45 -8.31 -9.81
C ASN A 248 -21.27 -8.82 -8.61
N ASP A 249 -22.48 -9.29 -8.88
CA ASP A 249 -23.46 -9.79 -7.91
C ASP A 249 -23.28 -11.29 -7.59
N PHE A 250 -22.30 -11.96 -8.22
CA PHE A 250 -22.08 -13.39 -8.02
C PHE A 250 -21.82 -13.79 -6.56
N LEU A 251 -21.16 -12.94 -5.76
CA LEU A 251 -21.00 -13.23 -4.33
C LEU A 251 -22.30 -13.09 -3.54
N ASP A 252 -23.23 -12.23 -3.98
CA ASP A 252 -24.58 -12.19 -3.43
C ASP A 252 -25.30 -13.52 -3.67
N GLU A 253 -25.19 -14.06 -4.88
CA GLU A 253 -25.77 -15.37 -5.21
C GLU A 253 -25.16 -16.51 -4.37
N LEU A 254 -23.85 -16.49 -4.13
CA LEU A 254 -23.19 -17.49 -3.29
C LEU A 254 -23.64 -17.39 -1.83
N VAL A 255 -23.80 -16.18 -1.31
CA VAL A 255 -24.30 -15.96 0.06
C VAL A 255 -25.77 -16.36 0.17
N MET A 256 -26.60 -16.05 -0.82
CA MET A 256 -27.98 -16.54 -0.88
C MET A 256 -28.05 -18.07 -0.96
N LEU A 257 -27.12 -18.72 -1.68
CA LEU A 257 -27.04 -20.18 -1.72
C LEU A 257 -26.74 -20.75 -0.33
N ILE A 258 -25.79 -20.14 0.41
CA ILE A 258 -25.47 -20.52 1.78
C ILE A 258 -26.71 -20.37 2.67
N ASP A 259 -27.37 -19.22 2.61
CA ASP A 259 -28.57 -18.93 3.41
C ASP A 259 -29.71 -19.93 3.16
N ASN A 260 -30.06 -20.15 1.89
CA ASN A 260 -31.07 -21.13 1.49
C ASN A 260 -30.69 -22.56 1.90
N SER A 261 -29.40 -22.90 1.90
CA SER A 261 -28.92 -24.22 2.35
C SER A 261 -29.07 -24.37 3.86
N LEU A 262 -28.73 -23.34 4.65
CA LEU A 262 -28.95 -23.35 6.09
C LEU A 262 -30.43 -23.60 6.43
N GLU A 263 -31.34 -22.94 5.73
CA GLU A 263 -32.79 -23.18 5.88
C GLU A 263 -33.20 -24.60 5.50
N ALA A 264 -32.76 -25.10 4.34
CA ALA A 264 -33.11 -26.43 3.83
C ALA A 264 -32.66 -27.56 4.75
N TYR A 265 -31.45 -27.44 5.33
CA TYR A 265 -30.89 -28.40 6.27
C TYR A 265 -31.28 -28.14 7.74
N LYS A 266 -32.13 -27.12 7.99
CA LYS A 266 -32.60 -26.73 9.34
C LYS A 266 -31.46 -26.41 10.31
N ILE A 267 -30.39 -25.82 9.81
CA ILE A 267 -29.24 -25.40 10.60
C ILE A 267 -29.56 -24.05 11.23
N ASN A 268 -29.66 -24.01 12.56
CA ASN A 268 -29.98 -22.79 13.30
C ASN A 268 -28.72 -21.95 13.58
N ALA A 269 -28.17 -21.33 12.53
CA ALA A 269 -27.03 -20.42 12.60
C ALA A 269 -27.23 -19.24 11.65
N SER A 270 -26.67 -18.07 11.99
CA SER A 270 -26.54 -16.99 11.01
C SER A 270 -25.48 -17.33 9.97
N ILE A 271 -25.55 -16.72 8.79
CA ILE A 271 -24.53 -16.87 7.73
C ILE A 271 -23.12 -16.58 8.29
N ASP A 272 -22.97 -15.46 9.01
CA ASP A 272 -21.70 -15.09 9.64
C ASP A 272 -21.26 -16.15 10.66
N GLY A 273 -22.18 -16.62 11.52
CA GLY A 273 -21.88 -17.65 12.50
C GLY A 273 -21.44 -18.97 11.85
N TYR A 274 -22.06 -19.33 10.72
CA TYR A 274 -21.74 -20.56 10.00
C TYR A 274 -20.39 -20.46 9.28
N ILE A 275 -20.15 -19.37 8.53
CA ILE A 275 -18.87 -19.13 7.85
C ILE A 275 -17.72 -19.06 8.87
N ASN A 276 -17.91 -18.33 9.98
CA ASN A 276 -16.90 -18.25 11.03
C ASN A 276 -16.72 -19.59 11.76
N GLY A 277 -17.77 -20.40 11.88
CA GLY A 277 -17.68 -21.78 12.36
C GLY A 277 -16.79 -22.65 11.46
N ILE A 278 -16.97 -22.57 10.14
CA ILE A 278 -16.09 -23.25 9.16
C ILE A 278 -14.63 -22.78 9.34
N LEU A 279 -14.40 -21.47 9.34
CA LEU A 279 -13.06 -20.89 9.50
C LEU A 279 -12.39 -21.31 10.81
N SER A 280 -13.16 -21.43 11.90
CA SER A 280 -12.65 -21.84 13.21
C SER A 280 -12.24 -23.32 13.21
N ASN A 281 -13.05 -24.20 12.62
CA ASN A 281 -12.73 -25.64 12.53
C ASN A 281 -11.58 -25.93 11.57
N LEU A 282 -11.45 -25.10 10.52
CA LEU A 282 -10.41 -25.22 9.51
C LEU A 282 -9.19 -24.34 9.78
N ASN A 283 -9.11 -23.69 10.95
CA ASN A 283 -8.12 -22.66 11.24
C ASN A 283 -6.69 -23.19 11.06
N ASP A 284 -6.32 -24.26 11.76
CA ASP A 284 -4.98 -24.85 11.67
C ASP A 284 -4.56 -25.18 10.23
N ARG A 285 -5.50 -25.68 9.43
CA ARG A 285 -5.26 -26.03 8.03
C ARG A 285 -5.15 -24.79 7.16
N LEU A 286 -6.04 -23.81 7.33
CA LEU A 286 -6.00 -22.53 6.62
C LEU A 286 -4.64 -21.84 6.78
N TYR A 287 -4.08 -21.86 7.99
CA TYR A 287 -2.78 -21.25 8.25
C TYR A 287 -1.63 -22.02 7.60
N LYS A 288 -1.62 -23.36 7.73
CA LYS A 288 -0.53 -24.20 7.22
C LYS A 288 -0.56 -24.39 5.70
N GLU A 289 -1.74 -24.36 5.09
CA GLU A 289 -1.92 -24.70 3.68
C GLU A 289 -2.10 -23.47 2.79
N LEU A 290 -2.46 -22.30 3.35
CA LEU A 290 -2.78 -21.11 2.55
C LEU A 290 -2.07 -19.82 3.01
N ILE A 291 -2.05 -19.49 4.30
CA ILE A 291 -1.53 -18.19 4.78
C ILE A 291 -0.01 -18.20 4.98
N ILE A 292 0.52 -19.26 5.60
CA ILE A 292 1.95 -19.45 5.87
C ILE A 292 2.38 -20.85 5.37
N PRO A 293 2.31 -21.10 4.05
CA PRO A 293 2.65 -22.39 3.47
C PRO A 293 4.16 -22.71 3.50
#